data_AF-A0A7C3S8G8-F1
#
_entry.id   AF-A0A7C3S8G8-F1
#
_cell.length_a   1.000
_cell.length_b   1.000
_cell.length_c   1.000
_cell.angle_alpha   90.00
_cell.angle_beta   90.00
_cell.angle_gamma   90.00
#
_symmetry.space_group_name_H-M   'P 1'
#
loop_
_entity.id
_entity.type
_entity.pdbx_description
1 polymer ?
#
loop_
_entity_poly.entity_id
_entity_poly.type
_entity_poly.pdbx_seq_one_letter_code
_entity_poly.pdbx_strand_id
1 'polypeptide(L)'
;MEIRKNEKGFTLIELMIVVAIIGVLAAVAIPLYRIHTVKAKIAEVANGMHYLAQAVGLYSQEAGATGGTPSFPDCPDLTSIQSSLGVSLASIRISAAKVDKSSGVIETTLNGIDPDVDGQTITLIPSVGADGSISWNWGGTVKAGYIPKK
;
A
#
# COMPACT_ATOMS: atom_id res chain seq x y z
N MET A 1 -47.14 -7.02 50.03
CA MET A 1 -47.18 -6.49 48.65
C MET A 1 -46.22 -7.34 47.84
N GLU A 2 -46.72 -8.39 47.16
CA GLU A 2 -45.87 -9.22 46.31
C GLU A 2 -45.63 -8.51 44.97
N ILE A 3 -44.39 -8.15 44.69
CA ILE A 3 -43.96 -7.64 43.40
C ILE A 3 -43.71 -8.85 42.50
N ARG A 4 -44.67 -9.21 41.65
CA ARG A 4 -44.43 -10.19 40.57
C ARG A 4 -43.61 -9.51 39.48
N LYS A 5 -42.30 -9.64 39.58
CA LYS A 5 -41.36 -9.31 38.51
C LYS A 5 -41.61 -10.26 37.33
N ASN A 6 -42.26 -9.75 36.29
CA ASN A 6 -42.45 -10.44 35.01
C ASN A 6 -41.12 -10.43 34.22
N GLU A 7 -40.09 -11.08 34.76
CA GLU A 7 -38.82 -11.25 34.06
C GLU A 7 -38.96 -12.37 33.03
N LYS A 8 -39.47 -12.01 31.85
CA LYS A 8 -39.42 -12.88 30.67
C LYS A 8 -37.97 -13.00 30.22
N GLY A 9 -37.34 -14.13 30.49
CA GLY A 9 -36.02 -14.47 29.96
C GLY A 9 -36.04 -14.69 28.44
N PHE A 10 -34.89 -14.54 27.80
CA PHE A 10 -34.69 -14.85 26.39
C PHE A 10 -34.86 -16.35 26.15
N THR A 11 -35.59 -16.76 25.12
CA THR A 11 -35.73 -18.17 24.79
C THR A 11 -34.50 -18.69 24.05
N LEU A 12 -34.19 -19.98 24.20
CA LEU A 12 -33.10 -20.62 23.47
C LEU A 12 -33.31 -20.53 21.95
N ILE A 13 -34.56 -20.60 21.47
CA ILE A 13 -34.85 -20.50 20.05
C ILE A 13 -34.60 -19.09 19.51
N GLU A 14 -34.92 -18.04 20.27
CA GLU A 14 -34.58 -16.67 19.89
C GLU A 14 -33.06 -16.50 19.80
N LEU A 15 -32.31 -17.06 20.75
CA LEU A 15 -30.85 -17.00 20.72
C LEU A 15 -30.27 -17.71 19.50
N MET A 16 -30.78 -18.90 19.17
CA MET A 16 -30.32 -19.70 18.03
C MET A 16 -30.56 -18.99 16.69
N ILE A 17 -31.71 -18.34 16.52
CA ILE A 17 -32.02 -17.59 15.29
C ILE A 17 -31.08 -16.37 15.17
N VAL A 18 -30.82 -15.65 16.26
CA VAL A 18 -29.91 -14.51 16.25
C VAL A 18 -28.49 -14.95 15.85
N VAL A 19 -27.99 -16.05 16.41
CA VAL A 19 -26.67 -16.59 16.06
C VAL A 19 -26.63 -17.02 14.58
N ALA A 20 -27.69 -17.61 14.05
CA ALA A 20 -27.77 -18.00 12.65
C ALA A 20 -27.69 -16.77 11.71
N ILE A 21 -28.44 -15.70 12.01
CA ILE A 21 -28.42 -14.46 11.21
C ILE A 21 -27.03 -13.79 11.27
N ILE A 22 -26.44 -13.68 12.47
CA ILE A 22 -25.10 -13.11 12.64
C ILE A 22 -24.06 -13.95 11.88
N GLY A 23 -24.20 -15.29 11.90
CA GLY A 23 -23.32 -16.20 11.16
C GLY A 23 -23.31 -15.92 9.65
N VAL A 24 -24.49 -15.73 9.05
CA VAL A 24 -24.61 -15.40 7.61
C VAL A 24 -24.00 -14.03 7.31
N LEU A 25 -24.29 -13.01 8.13
CA LEU A 25 -23.74 -11.67 7.94
C LEU A 25 -22.20 -11.67 8.07
N ALA A 26 -21.66 -12.38 9.07
CA ALA A 26 -20.21 -12.47 9.30
C ALA A 26 -19.49 -13.14 8.12
N ALA A 27 -20.07 -14.18 7.53
CA ALA A 27 -19.48 -14.88 6.39
C ALA A 27 -19.23 -13.97 5.18
N VAL A 28 -20.09 -12.96 4.95
CA VAL A 28 -19.92 -11.98 3.87
C VAL A 28 -19.10 -10.78 4.32
N ALA A 29 -19.32 -10.29 5.55
CA ALA A 29 -18.70 -9.05 6.03
C ALA A 29 -17.19 -9.19 6.26
N ILE A 30 -16.72 -10.32 6.81
CA ILE A 30 -15.31 -10.53 7.14
C ILE A 30 -14.40 -10.46 5.89
N PRO A 31 -14.64 -11.20 4.79
CA PRO A 31 -13.78 -11.12 3.61
C PRO A 31 -13.82 -9.72 2.97
N LEU A 32 -14.98 -9.07 2.96
CA LEU A 32 -15.10 -7.71 2.44
C LEU A 32 -14.26 -6.72 3.27
N TYR A 33 -14.36 -6.79 4.59
CA TYR A 33 -13.60 -5.95 5.51
C TYR A 33 -12.09 -6.15 5.35
N ARG A 34 -11.61 -7.40 5.18
CA ARG A 34 -10.20 -7.69 4.88
C ARG A 34 -9.73 -6.97 3.61
N ILE A 35 -10.48 -7.06 2.51
CA ILE A 35 -10.10 -6.39 1.25
C ILE A 35 -10.00 -4.87 1.43
N HIS A 36 -10.92 -4.26 2.18
CA HIS A 36 -10.88 -2.81 2.43
C HIS A 36 -9.69 -2.38 3.29
N THR A 37 -9.37 -3.15 4.35
CA THR A 37 -8.22 -2.84 5.20
C THR A 37 -6.90 -3.03 4.45
N VAL A 38 -6.79 -4.06 3.60
CA VAL A 38 -5.64 -4.26 2.70
C VAL A 38 -5.47 -3.06 1.76
N LYS A 39 -6.55 -2.62 1.09
CA LYS A 39 -6.50 -1.44 0.20
C LYS A 39 -6.09 -0.17 0.92
N ALA A 40 -6.60 0.05 2.13
CA ALA A 40 -6.24 1.22 2.93
C ALA A 40 -4.75 1.24 3.30
N LYS A 41 -4.20 0.10 3.73
CA LYS A 41 -2.77 -0.03 4.03
C LYS A 41 -1.89 0.11 2.78
N ILE A 42 -2.34 -0.41 1.64
CA ILE A 42 -1.62 -0.22 0.37
C ILE A 42 -1.66 1.25 -0.08
N ALA A 43 -2.73 2.00 0.20
CA ALA A 43 -2.75 3.43 -0.04
C ALA A 43 -1.71 4.19 0.82
N GLU A 44 -1.45 3.73 2.05
CA GLU A 44 -0.38 4.26 2.90
C GLU A 44 1.00 4.06 2.25
N VAL A 45 1.28 2.84 1.77
CA VAL A 45 2.49 2.52 0.99
C VAL A 45 2.60 3.40 -0.25
N ALA A 46 1.49 3.54 -0.99
CA ALA A 46 1.45 4.33 -2.21
C ALA A 46 1.79 5.82 -1.96
N ASN A 47 1.32 6.38 -0.84
CA ASN A 47 1.68 7.74 -0.43
C ASN A 47 3.19 7.85 -0.15
N GLY A 48 3.77 6.89 0.59
CA GLY A 48 5.21 6.82 0.83
C GLY A 48 6.01 6.77 -0.47
N MET A 49 5.58 5.91 -1.41
CA MET A 49 6.19 5.80 -2.74
C MET A 49 6.03 7.08 -3.58
N HIS A 50 4.94 7.83 -3.42
CA HIS A 50 4.76 9.09 -4.12
C HIS A 50 5.78 10.14 -3.66
N TYR A 51 6.08 10.21 -2.36
CA TYR A 51 7.18 11.06 -1.86
C TYR A 51 8.53 10.65 -2.43
N LEU A 52 8.80 9.35 -2.51
CA LEU A 52 10.02 8.85 -3.13
C LEU A 52 10.09 9.20 -4.62
N ALA A 53 8.99 9.05 -5.35
CA ALA A 53 8.89 9.41 -6.77
C ALA A 53 9.14 10.91 -7.02
N GLN A 54 8.67 11.79 -6.12
CA GLN A 54 8.99 13.22 -6.18
C GLN A 54 10.48 13.48 -5.97
N ALA A 55 11.10 12.83 -4.98
CA ALA A 55 12.54 12.98 -4.72
C ALA A 55 13.41 12.47 -5.88
N VAL A 56 13.05 11.31 -6.45
CA VAL A 56 13.69 10.77 -7.66
C VAL A 56 13.48 11.71 -8.85
N GLY A 57 12.29 12.28 -9.00
CA GLY A 57 11.98 13.25 -10.05
C GLY A 57 12.80 14.54 -9.93
N LEU A 58 13.03 15.02 -8.71
CA LEU A 58 13.90 16.18 -8.46
C LEU A 58 15.35 15.85 -8.82
N TYR A 59 15.86 14.70 -8.34
CA TYR A 59 17.21 14.24 -8.66
C TYR A 59 17.46 14.18 -10.18
N SER A 60 16.50 13.60 -10.92
CA SER A 60 16.62 13.47 -12.37
C SER A 60 16.57 14.82 -13.10
N GLN A 61 15.85 15.81 -12.57
CA GLN A 61 15.80 17.16 -13.14
C GLN A 61 17.10 17.92 -12.88
N GLU A 62 17.68 17.82 -11.68
CA GLU A 62 18.98 18.43 -11.36
C GLU A 62 20.12 17.86 -12.21
N ALA A 63 20.10 16.54 -12.43
CA ALA A 63 21.05 15.88 -13.33
C ALA A 63 20.94 16.40 -14.77
N GLY A 64 19.71 16.66 -15.25
CA GLY A 64 19.44 17.25 -16.56
C GLY A 64 19.84 18.72 -16.68
N ALA A 65 19.68 19.50 -15.59
CA ALA A 65 19.99 20.93 -15.56
C ALA A 65 21.50 21.23 -15.74
N THR A 66 22.37 20.27 -15.43
CA THR A 66 23.82 20.40 -15.58
C THR A 66 24.31 19.99 -16.98
N GLY A 67 23.40 19.88 -17.96
CA GLY A 67 23.73 19.50 -19.35
C GLY A 67 23.95 18.00 -19.56
N GLY A 68 23.61 17.17 -18.57
CA GLY A 68 23.61 15.70 -18.67
C GLY A 68 22.29 15.16 -19.21
N THR A 69 22.27 13.90 -19.65
CA THR A 69 21.03 13.15 -19.86
C THR A 69 20.32 12.93 -18.53
N PRO A 70 18.97 12.96 -18.47
CA PRO A 70 18.23 12.60 -17.26
C PRO A 70 18.74 11.26 -16.72
N SER A 71 19.13 11.23 -15.46
CA SER A 71 19.68 10.03 -14.81
C SER A 71 18.97 9.80 -13.48
N PHE A 72 18.77 8.54 -13.14
CA PHE A 72 18.12 8.14 -11.90
C PHE A 72 19.16 7.84 -10.82
N PRO A 73 18.82 8.03 -9.55
CA PRO A 73 19.70 7.69 -8.44
C PRO A 73 19.83 6.16 -8.35
N ASP A 74 21.02 5.69 -7.99
CA ASP A 74 21.26 4.28 -7.68
C ASP A 74 21.02 4.07 -6.19
N CYS A 75 19.89 3.48 -5.84
CA CYS A 75 19.53 3.23 -4.45
C CYS A 75 19.10 1.76 -4.29
N PRO A 76 20.04 0.83 -4.03
CA PRO A 76 19.72 -0.60 -3.94
C PRO A 76 18.88 -0.99 -2.72
N ASP A 77 18.80 -0.14 -1.70
CA ASP A 77 18.11 -0.42 -0.44
C ASP A 77 17.54 0.82 0.26
N LEU A 78 16.78 0.62 1.34
CA LEU A 78 16.19 1.69 2.15
C LEU A 78 17.22 2.67 2.73
N THR A 79 18.44 2.20 3.03
CA THR A 79 19.50 3.03 3.61
C THR A 79 20.02 4.01 2.57
N SER A 80 20.28 3.53 1.35
CA SER A 80 20.72 4.35 0.22
C SER A 80 19.65 5.35 -0.22
N ILE A 81 18.36 4.99 -0.15
CA ILE A 81 17.25 5.93 -0.36
C ILE A 81 17.29 7.05 0.68
N GLN A 82 17.46 6.71 1.96
CA GLN A 82 17.52 7.71 3.02
C GLN A 82 18.75 8.62 2.89
N SER A 83 19.93 8.08 2.60
CA SER A 83 21.16 8.86 2.51
C SER A 83 21.22 9.74 1.26
N SER A 84 20.70 9.25 0.13
CA SER A 84 20.83 9.93 -1.16
C SER A 84 19.66 10.85 -1.48
N LEU A 85 18.44 10.50 -1.02
CA LEU A 85 17.22 11.23 -1.35
C LEU A 85 16.54 11.83 -0.11
N GLY A 86 17.02 11.54 1.10
CA GLY A 86 16.45 12.07 2.34
C GLY A 86 15.06 11.50 2.69
N VAL A 87 14.61 10.45 2.00
CA VAL A 87 13.28 9.86 2.20
C VAL A 87 13.37 8.64 3.12
N SER A 88 12.52 8.58 4.14
CA SER A 88 12.42 7.41 5.03
C SER A 88 11.11 6.65 4.78
N LEU A 89 11.22 5.35 4.50
CA LEU A 89 10.08 4.46 4.24
C LEU A 89 9.93 3.33 5.28
N ALA A 90 10.83 3.27 6.27
CA ALA A 90 10.97 2.15 7.20
C ALA A 90 9.74 1.89 8.08
N SER A 91 8.82 2.85 8.23
CA SER A 91 7.62 2.73 9.06
C SER A 91 6.34 2.40 8.27
N ILE A 92 6.39 2.33 6.95
CA ILE A 92 5.19 2.36 6.09
C ILE A 92 4.90 0.99 5.47
N ARG A 93 4.82 -0.08 6.26
CA ARG A 93 4.45 -1.43 5.75
C ARG A 93 5.29 -1.91 4.55
N ILE A 94 6.55 -1.46 4.49
CA ILE A 94 7.54 -1.78 3.47
C ILE A 94 8.68 -2.51 4.17
N SER A 95 9.08 -3.68 3.66
CA SER A 95 10.25 -4.43 4.13
C SER A 95 11.53 -4.11 3.35
N ALA A 96 11.39 -3.73 2.08
CA ALA A 96 12.49 -3.35 1.23
C ALA A 96 12.01 -2.34 0.18
N ALA A 97 12.88 -1.43 -0.23
CA ALA A 97 12.65 -0.55 -1.35
C ALA A 97 13.97 -0.31 -2.10
N LYS A 98 13.89 -0.17 -3.41
CA LYS A 98 15.03 0.14 -4.27
C LYS A 98 14.63 1.07 -5.42
N VAL A 99 15.58 1.85 -5.91
CA VAL A 99 15.48 2.64 -7.14
C VAL A 99 16.58 2.18 -8.07
N ASP A 100 16.18 1.68 -9.24
CA ASP A 100 17.13 1.19 -10.25
C ASP A 100 17.70 2.34 -11.08
N LYS A 101 19.02 2.44 -11.16
CA LYS A 101 19.72 3.51 -11.89
C LYS A 101 19.40 3.54 -13.40
N SER A 102 19.25 2.37 -14.01
CA SER A 102 19.13 2.26 -15.48
C SER A 102 17.71 2.54 -15.96
N SER A 103 16.71 2.14 -15.19
CA SER A 103 15.29 2.20 -15.56
C SER A 103 14.52 3.27 -14.79
N GLY A 104 15.06 3.74 -13.65
CA GLY A 104 14.37 4.63 -12.72
C GLY A 104 13.19 3.99 -12.00
N VAL A 105 13.01 2.67 -12.14
CA VAL A 105 11.92 1.94 -11.50
C VAL A 105 12.13 1.97 -10.00
N ILE A 106 11.11 2.44 -9.29
CA ILE A 106 11.02 2.37 -7.84
C ILE A 106 10.27 1.09 -7.52
N GLU A 107 10.90 0.16 -6.82
CA GLU A 107 10.28 -1.09 -6.38
C GLU A 107 10.23 -1.11 -4.85
N THR A 108 9.09 -1.52 -4.31
CA THR A 108 8.91 -1.74 -2.88
C THR A 108 8.32 -3.12 -2.60
N THR A 109 8.73 -3.73 -1.51
CA THR A 109 8.23 -5.02 -1.02
C THR A 109 7.32 -4.77 0.17
N LEU A 110 6.09 -5.28 0.10
CA LEU A 110 5.06 -5.10 1.12
C LEU A 110 5.33 -5.98 2.36
N ASN A 111 4.95 -5.48 3.53
CA ASN A 111 5.09 -6.20 4.79
C ASN A 111 4.08 -5.73 5.87
N GLY A 112 3.47 -6.68 6.59
CA GLY A 112 2.56 -6.39 7.70
C GLY A 112 1.19 -5.87 7.25
N ILE A 113 0.77 -6.17 6.02
CA ILE A 113 -0.52 -5.78 5.46
C ILE A 113 -1.53 -6.91 5.65
N ASP A 114 -1.28 -8.04 5.01
CA ASP A 114 -2.08 -9.26 5.06
C ASP A 114 -1.24 -10.42 4.48
N PRO A 115 -1.37 -11.67 5.00
CA PRO A 115 -0.56 -12.80 4.53
C PRO A 115 -0.64 -13.07 3.02
N ASP A 116 -1.75 -12.68 2.38
CA ASP A 116 -1.96 -12.89 0.94
C ASP A 116 -1.22 -11.86 0.07
N VAL A 117 -0.71 -10.76 0.64
CA VAL A 117 -0.01 -9.68 -0.08
C VAL A 117 1.40 -9.40 0.43
N ASP A 118 1.72 -9.82 1.65
CA ASP A 118 3.05 -9.63 2.23
C ASP A 118 4.12 -10.37 1.39
N GLY A 119 5.26 -9.71 1.16
CA GLY A 119 6.31 -10.19 0.27
C GLY A 119 6.07 -9.94 -1.23
N GLN A 120 4.87 -9.51 -1.63
CA GLN A 120 4.63 -9.04 -3.00
C GLN A 120 5.16 -7.61 -3.18
N THR A 121 5.32 -7.20 -4.43
CA THR A 121 5.92 -5.91 -4.79
C THR A 121 4.90 -4.95 -5.38
N ILE A 122 5.12 -3.67 -5.13
CA ILE A 122 4.50 -2.56 -5.85
C ILE A 122 5.62 -1.74 -6.49
N THR A 123 5.47 -1.45 -7.78
CA THR A 123 6.45 -0.71 -8.56
C THR A 123 5.87 0.59 -9.11
N LEU A 124 6.69 1.64 -9.13
CA LEU A 124 6.46 2.84 -9.93
C LEU A 124 7.46 2.88 -11.07
N ILE A 125 6.94 2.82 -12.29
CA ILE A 125 7.72 2.79 -13.52
C ILE A 125 7.67 4.21 -14.12
N PRO A 126 8.82 4.90 -14.23
CA PRO A 126 8.86 6.22 -14.84
C PRO A 126 8.73 6.11 -16.37
N SER A 127 8.11 7.11 -16.97
CA SER A 127 8.09 7.37 -18.40
C SER A 127 8.50 8.80 -18.62
N VAL A 128 9.68 8.99 -19.21
CA VAL A 128 10.30 10.29 -19.45
C VAL A 128 9.82 10.82 -20.81
N GLY A 129 9.19 12.00 -20.82
CA GLY A 129 8.80 12.71 -22.03
C GLY A 129 9.99 13.35 -22.73
N ALA A 130 9.81 13.73 -24.00
CA ALA A 130 10.85 14.43 -24.78
C ALA A 130 11.22 15.81 -24.20
N ASP A 131 10.33 16.38 -23.40
CA ASP A 131 10.49 17.63 -22.65
C ASP A 131 11.20 17.43 -21.30
N GLY A 132 11.61 16.20 -20.96
CA GLY A 132 12.22 15.85 -19.67
C GLY A 132 11.21 15.67 -18.53
N SER A 133 9.91 15.79 -18.80
CA SER A 133 8.87 15.50 -17.81
C SER A 133 8.85 14.02 -17.44
N ILE A 134 8.60 13.68 -16.18
CA ILE A 134 8.52 12.29 -15.71
C ILE A 134 7.08 12.00 -15.30
N SER A 135 6.48 11.02 -15.96
CA SER A 135 5.19 10.45 -15.58
C SER A 135 5.37 9.08 -14.95
N TRP A 136 4.56 8.75 -13.94
CA TRP A 136 4.72 7.52 -13.16
C TRP A 136 3.56 6.56 -13.42
N ASN A 137 3.87 5.28 -13.64
CA ASN A 137 2.89 4.22 -13.83
C ASN A 137 3.01 3.18 -12.72
N TRP A 138 1.89 2.83 -12.11
CA TRP A 138 1.83 1.75 -11.11
C TRP A 138 1.92 0.37 -11.77
N GLY A 139 2.64 -0.53 -11.11
CA GLY A 139 2.76 -1.95 -11.46
C GLY A 139 3.16 -2.77 -10.23
N GLY A 140 3.67 -3.98 -10.46
CA GLY A 140 4.20 -4.87 -9.42
C GLY A 140 3.62 -6.27 -9.51
N THR A 141 3.96 -7.10 -8.53
CA THR A 141 3.49 -8.50 -8.45
C THR A 141 2.20 -8.66 -7.66
N VAL A 142 1.75 -7.61 -6.98
CA VAL A 142 0.48 -7.64 -6.23
C VAL A 142 -0.72 -7.81 -7.16
N LYS A 143 -1.77 -8.51 -6.70
CA LYS A 143 -3.01 -8.70 -7.47
C LYS A 143 -3.53 -7.36 -8.00
N ALA A 144 -3.93 -7.31 -9.27
CA ALA A 144 -4.35 -6.08 -9.96
C ALA A 144 -5.43 -5.26 -9.21
N GLY A 145 -6.30 -5.91 -8.42
CA GLY A 145 -7.32 -5.22 -7.62
C GLY A 145 -6.77 -4.41 -6.43
N TYR A 146 -5.49 -4.58 -6.09
CA TYR A 146 -4.77 -3.91 -5.03
C TYR A 146 -3.76 -2.89 -5.55
N ILE A 147 -3.41 -2.93 -6.84
CA ILE A 147 -2.53 -1.92 -7.44
C ILE A 147 -3.24 -0.55 -7.38
N PRO A 148 -2.60 0.49 -6.83
CA PRO A 148 -3.16 1.83 -6.82
C PRO A 148 -3.49 2.29 -8.25
N LYS A 149 -4.63 2.95 -8.42
CA LYS A 149 -4.95 3.59 -9.69
C LYS A 149 -4.18 4.91 -9.79
N LYS A 150 -3.86 5.30 -11.03
CA LYS A 150 -3.36 6.64 -11.35
C LYS A 150 -4.32 7.71 -10.83
#